data_AF-A0A7X6XEC8-F1
#
_entry.id   AF-A0A7X6XEC8-F1
#
_cell.length_a   1.000
_cell.length_b   1.000
_cell.length_c   1.000
_cell.angle_alpha   90.00
_cell.angle_beta   90.00
_cell.angle_gamma   90.00
#
_symmetry.space_group_name_H-M   'P 1'
#
loop_
_entity.id
_entity.type
_entity.pdbx_description
1 polymer ?
#
loop_
_entity_poly.entity_id
_entity_poly.type
_entity_poly.pdbx_seq_one_letter_code
_entity_poly.pdbx_strand_id
1 'polypeptide(L)' 'LLLVSAFVGNDWRTIYDFAMNNGIRFLSYGDSSLLWKREE' A
#
# COMPACT_ATOMS: atom_id res chain seq x y z
N LEU A 1 8.15 -3.90 -1.97
CA LEU A 1 7.81 -2.95 -0.90
C LEU A 1 8.51 -1.60 -1.08
N LEU A 2 9.84 -1.56 -1.23
CA LEU A 2 10.61 -0.30 -1.34
C LEU A 2 10.13 0.67 -2.44
N LEU A 3 9.74 0.17 -3.63
CA LEU A 3 9.17 1.00 -4.70
C LEU A 3 7.88 1.71 -4.27
N VAL A 4 6.99 0.98 -3.61
CA VAL A 4 5.72 1.55 -3.12
C VAL A 4 6.02 2.58 -2.04
N SER A 5 6.92 2.29 -1.08
CA SER A 5 7.33 3.22 -0.04
C SER A 5 7.97 4.51 -0.59
N ALA A 6 8.75 4.42 -1.67
CA ALA A 6 9.32 5.60 -2.32
C ALA A 6 8.24 6.47 -3.00
N PHE A 7 7.16 5.87 -3.49
CA PHE A 7 6.08 6.58 -4.16
C PHE A 7 5.12 7.27 -3.16
N VAL A 8 4.75 6.60 -2.07
CA VAL A 8 3.79 7.12 -1.08
C VAL A 8 4.44 7.79 0.13
N GLY A 9 5.78 7.74 0.24
CA GLY A 9 6.49 8.27 1.40
C GLY A 9 6.09 7.56 2.70
N ASN A 10 5.91 8.31 3.78
CA ASN A 10 5.66 7.76 5.13
C ASN A 10 4.32 7.00 5.26
N ASP A 11 3.39 7.18 4.32
CA ASP A 11 2.06 6.56 4.37
C ASP A 11 2.07 5.05 4.10
N TRP A 12 3.19 4.49 3.65
CA TRP A 12 3.30 3.06 3.33
C TRP A 12 2.91 2.17 4.52
N ARG A 13 3.25 2.58 5.75
CA ARG A 13 2.95 1.80 6.95
C ARG A 13 1.45 1.76 7.20
N THR A 14 0.79 2.92 7.16
CA THR A 14 -0.67 3.04 7.33
C THR A 14 -1.43 2.20 6.30
N ILE A 15 -1.01 2.23 5.03
CA ILE A 15 -1.63 1.45 3.94
C ILE A 15 -1.55 -0.06 4.24
N TYR A 16 -0.37 -0.55 4.63
CA TYR A 16 -0.16 -1.97 4.90
C TYR A 16 -0.80 -2.42 6.21
N ASP A 17 -0.84 -1.56 7.24
CA ASP A 17 -1.55 -1.82 8.49
C ASP A 17 -3.06 -1.95 8.26
N PHE A 18 -3.64 -1.07 7.42
CA PHE A 18 -5.03 -1.21 6.99
C PHE A 18 -5.26 -2.57 6.31
N ALA A 19 -4.41 -2.93 5.34
CA ALA A 19 -4.55 -4.18 4.60
C ALA A 19 -4.45 -5.42 5.51
N MET A 20 -3.51 -5.42 6.46
CA MET A 20 -3.34 -6.48 7.46
C MET A 20 -4.54 -6.63 8.38
N ASN A 21 -5.11 -5.52 8.84
CA ASN A 21 -6.24 -5.55 9.77
C ASN A 21 -7.59 -5.84 9.09
N ASN A 22 -7.67 -5.74 7.75
CA ASN A 22 -8.91 -5.92 6.99
C ASN A 22 -8.92 -7.21 6.14
N GLY A 23 -7.98 -8.13 6.37
CA GLY A 23 -7.97 -9.43 5.67
C GLY A 23 -7.70 -9.35 4.17
N ILE A 24 -7.06 -8.27 3.71
CA ILE A 24 -6.59 -8.14 2.33
C ILE A 24 -5.55 -9.23 2.06
N ARG A 25 -5.63 -9.89 0.90
CA ARG A 25 -4.71 -10.95 0.50
C ARG A 25 -3.45 -10.36 -0.13
N PHE A 26 -2.29 -10.95 0.17
CA PHE A 26 -0.98 -10.47 -0.27
C PHE A 26 -0.36 -11.41 -1.32
N LEU A 27 0.78 -11.00 -1.88
CA LEU A 27 1.58 -11.74 -2.87
C LEU A 27 0.87 -11.87 -4.23
N SER A 28 1.37 -12.78 -5.06
CA SER A 28 1.03 -12.86 -6.49
C SER A 28 -0.44 -13.13 -6.80
N TYR A 29 -1.20 -13.67 -5.86
CA TYR A 29 -2.65 -13.95 -5.99
C TYR A 29 -3.48 -13.17 -4.97
N GLY A 30 -2.90 -12.07 -4.48
CA GLY A 30 -3.53 -11.16 -3.55
C GLY A 30 -4.48 -10.17 -4.23
N ASP A 31 -4.90 -9.19 -3.45
CA ASP A 31 -5.72 -8.09 -3.95
C ASP A 31 -4.82 -6.91 -4.39
N SER A 32 -5.36 -6.03 -5.23
CA SER A 32 -4.63 -4.89 -5.80
C SER A 32 -4.86 -3.60 -5.01
N SER A 33 -3.87 -2.70 -5.04
CA SER A 33 -3.95 -1.36 -4.45
C SER A 33 -3.75 -0.31 -5.53
N LEU A 34 -4.65 0.67 -5.62
CA LEU A 34 -4.56 1.77 -6.56
C LEU A 34 -4.21 3.06 -5.81
N LEU A 35 -3.07 3.67 -6.17
CA LEU A 35 -2.45 4.77 -5.45
C LEU A 35 -2.28 5.95 -6.41
N TRP A 36 -2.84 7.11 -6.06
CA TRP A 36 -2.63 8.36 -6.80
C TRP A 36 -1.60 9.22 -6.08
N LYS A 37 -0.67 9.79 -6.85
CA LYS A 37 0.19 10.85 -6.34
C LYS A 37 -0.67 12.08 -6.14
N ARG A 38 -0.73 12.59 -4.92
CA ARG A 38 -1.32 13.90 -4.66
C ARG A 38 -0.33 14.96 -5.12
N GLU A 39 -0.82 15.93 -5.89
CA GLU A 39 -0.11 17.18 -6.08
C GLU A 39 -0.27 18.00 -4.79
N GLU A 40 0.82 18.64 -4.35
CA GLU A 40 0.80 19.59 -3.23
C GLU A 40 0.13 20.91 -3.63
#